data_AF-A0A920VYL0-F1
#
_entry.id   AF-A0A920VYL0-F1
#
_cell.length_a   1.000
_cell.length_b   1.000
_cell.length_c   1.000
_cell.angle_alpha   90.00
_cell.angle_beta   90.00
_cell.angle_gamma   90.00
#
_symmetry.space_group_name_H-M   'P 1'
#
loop_
_entity.id
_entity.type
_entity.pdbx_description
1 polymer ?
#
loop_
_entity_poly.entity_id
_entity_poly.type
_entity_poly.pdbx_seq_one_letter_code
_entity_poly.pdbx_strand_id
1 'polypeptide(L)'
;MIRAWFSRWEEMLGDPFEEVVEVLSVLKSSGISLYILSNWSAETYPIAETRFDFLHWFDGKVISGETGMIKPDPNIYKLLMKTYGLTPKKLFYR
;
A
#
# COMPACT_ATOMS: atom_id res chain seq x y z
N MET A 1 -0.70 -5.65 28.21
CA MET A 1 0.17 -4.44 28.25
C MET A 1 0.64 -4.12 26.82
N ILE A 2 -0.30 -3.83 25.91
CA ILE A 2 -0.08 -3.65 24.46
C ILE A 2 -0.76 -2.36 23.93
N ARG A 3 -1.69 -1.76 24.69
CA ARG A 3 -2.47 -0.59 24.25
C ARG A 3 -1.66 0.71 24.11
N ALA A 4 -0.54 0.83 24.82
CA ALA A 4 0.27 2.06 24.81
C ALA A 4 1.21 2.19 23.59
N TRP A 5 1.36 1.12 22.78
CA TRP A 5 2.18 1.15 21.56
C TRP A 5 1.37 1.60 20.33
N PHE A 6 0.09 1.24 20.28
CA PHE A 6 -0.82 1.65 19.21
C PHE A 6 -1.14 3.15 19.23
N SER A 7 -1.25 3.75 20.43
CA SER A 7 -1.58 5.17 20.57
C SER A 7 -0.46 6.13 20.10
N ARG A 8 0.79 5.66 19.96
CA ARG A 8 1.92 6.48 19.47
C ARG A 8 2.32 6.17 18.03
N TRP A 9 1.76 5.12 17.42
CA TRP A 9 2.00 4.81 16.01
C TRP A 9 1.30 5.82 15.09
N GLU A 10 0.12 6.31 15.48
CA GLU A 10 -0.60 7.39 14.78
C GLU A 10 0.24 8.68 14.68
N GLU A 11 1.07 8.96 15.68
CA GLU A 11 2.03 10.08 15.68
C GLU A 11 3.28 9.81 14.81
N MET A 12 3.64 8.53 14.57
CA MET A 12 4.76 8.14 13.71
C MET A 12 4.39 8.08 12.22
N LEU A 13 3.10 7.90 11.91
CA LEU A 13 2.56 8.22 10.60
C LEU A 13 2.58 9.75 10.45
N GLY A 14 3.74 10.28 10.08
CA GLY A 14 3.85 11.67 9.68
C GLY A 14 2.91 12.00 8.53
N ASP A 15 2.92 13.25 8.12
CA ASP A 15 2.14 13.67 6.96
C ASP A 15 2.68 13.04 5.67
N PRO A 16 1.80 12.78 4.69
CA PRO A 16 2.24 12.24 3.42
C PRO A 16 3.13 13.27 2.71
N PHE A 17 4.09 12.78 1.94
CA PHE A 17 4.85 13.65 1.03
C PHE A 17 3.91 14.17 -0.04
N GLU A 18 3.63 15.48 -0.02
CA GLU A 18 2.67 16.12 -0.93
C GLU A 18 3.04 15.86 -2.40
N GLU A 19 4.34 15.86 -2.74
CA GLU A 19 4.78 15.59 -4.12
C GLU A 19 4.43 14.17 -4.57
N VAL A 20 4.43 13.20 -3.65
CA VAL A 20 4.03 11.81 -3.96
C VAL A 20 2.52 11.75 -4.20
N VAL A 21 1.73 12.47 -3.39
CA VAL A 21 0.28 12.54 -3.56
C VAL A 21 -0.09 13.19 -4.89
N GLU A 22 0.60 14.27 -5.29
CA GLU A 22 0.42 14.92 -6.58
C GLU A 22 0.70 13.96 -7.75
N VAL A 23 1.82 13.22 -7.70
CA VAL A 23 2.15 12.23 -8.73
C VAL A 23 1.08 11.14 -8.80
N LEU A 24 0.62 10.62 -7.66
CA LEU A 24 -0.46 9.61 -7.64
C LEU A 24 -1.76 10.15 -8.25
N SER A 25 -2.09 11.40 -7.98
CA SER A 25 -3.27 12.06 -8.55
C SER A 25 -3.18 12.16 -10.08
N VAL A 26 -2.03 12.59 -10.59
CA VAL A 26 -1.76 12.67 -12.04
C VAL A 26 -1.86 11.30 -12.69
N LEU A 27 -1.24 10.27 -12.10
CA LEU A 27 -1.29 8.90 -12.62
C LEU A 27 -2.73 8.37 -12.65
N LYS A 28 -3.51 8.60 -11.59
CA LYS A 28 -4.92 8.20 -11.53
C LYS A 28 -5.75 8.90 -12.60
N SER A 29 -5.59 10.23 -12.76
CA SER A 29 -6.29 11.00 -13.79
C SER A 29 -5.90 10.59 -15.22
N SER A 30 -4.70 10.03 -15.40
CA SER A 30 -4.21 9.53 -16.69
C SER A 30 -4.73 8.11 -17.03
N GLY A 31 -5.60 7.54 -16.19
CA GLY A 31 -6.17 6.21 -16.38
C GLY A 31 -5.18 5.06 -16.12
N ILE A 32 -4.07 5.33 -15.44
CA ILE A 32 -3.08 4.31 -15.07
C ILE A 32 -3.59 3.59 -13.83
N SER A 33 -3.61 2.25 -13.88
CA SER A 33 -3.97 1.43 -12.72
C SER A 33 -2.87 1.46 -11.66
N LEU A 34 -3.26 1.67 -10.41
CA LEU A 34 -2.37 1.82 -9.26
C LEU A 34 -2.54 0.66 -8.30
N TYR A 35 -1.43 0.08 -7.81
CA TYR A 35 -1.44 -1.03 -6.87
C TYR A 35 -0.46 -0.82 -5.72
N ILE A 36 -0.86 -1.20 -4.50
CA ILE A 36 0.00 -1.16 -3.30
C ILE A 36 0.63 -2.54 -3.07
N LEU A 37 1.93 -2.56 -2.81
CA LEU A 37 2.65 -3.74 -2.33
C LEU A 37 3.58 -3.36 -1.17
N SER A 38 3.15 -3.58 0.06
CA SER A 38 3.84 -3.06 1.26
C SER A 38 4.08 -4.11 2.33
N ASN A 39 5.24 -4.02 3.01
CA ASN A 39 5.55 -4.79 4.22
C ASN A 39 4.88 -4.18 5.47
N TRP A 40 3.64 -3.69 5.34
CA TRP A 40 2.90 -3.02 6.41
C TRP A 40 2.16 -4.05 7.28
N SER A 41 2.03 -3.78 8.57
CA SER A 41 1.17 -4.54 9.48
C SER A 41 -0.32 -4.40 9.13
N ALA A 42 -1.08 -5.50 9.29
CA ALA A 42 -2.54 -5.51 9.18
C ALA A 42 -3.23 -4.73 10.31
N GLU A 43 -2.55 -4.50 11.44
CA GLU A 43 -3.12 -3.78 12.56
C GLU A 43 -3.09 -2.27 12.35
N THR A 44 -2.11 -1.75 11.61
CA THR A 44 -1.90 -0.31 11.48
C THR A 44 -2.23 0.25 10.10
N TYR A 45 -2.26 -0.59 9.06
CA TYR A 45 -2.66 -0.16 7.73
C TYR A 45 -4.11 0.37 7.67
N PRO A 46 -5.13 -0.26 8.30
CA PRO A 46 -6.50 0.27 8.30
C PRO A 46 -6.60 1.67 8.90
N ILE A 47 -5.76 1.98 9.91
CA ILE A 47 -5.72 3.32 10.53
C ILE A 47 -5.20 4.35 9.52
N ALA A 48 -4.14 4.02 8.78
CA ALA A 48 -3.64 4.89 7.71
C ALA A 48 -4.67 5.08 6.59
N GLU A 49 -5.37 4.02 6.20
CA GLU A 49 -6.43 4.07 5.19
C GLU A 49 -7.58 5.01 5.61
N THR A 50 -7.95 5.05 6.88
CA THR A 50 -8.95 6.02 7.38
C THR A 50 -8.47 7.48 7.42
N ARG A 51 -7.14 7.71 7.46
CA ARG A 51 -6.55 9.05 7.60
C ARG A 51 -6.15 9.66 6.25
N PHE A 52 -5.81 8.82 5.28
CA PHE A 52 -5.22 9.26 4.02
C PHE A 52 -6.07 8.82 2.83
N ASP A 53 -6.93 9.73 2.35
CA ASP A 53 -7.87 9.48 1.25
C ASP A 53 -7.20 8.94 -0.02
N PHE A 54 -5.94 9.33 -0.29
CA PHE A 54 -5.22 8.87 -1.48
C PHE A 54 -4.98 7.36 -1.50
N LEU A 55 -5.01 6.68 -0.35
CA LEU A 55 -4.90 5.22 -0.28
C LEU A 55 -6.10 4.53 -0.94
N HIS A 56 -7.23 5.20 -1.06
CA HIS A 56 -8.41 4.70 -1.78
C HIS A 56 -8.33 4.90 -3.30
N TRP A 57 -7.30 5.58 -3.82
CA TRP A 57 -7.13 5.76 -5.28
C TRP A 57 -6.59 4.51 -5.98
N PHE A 58 -6.02 3.58 -5.21
CA PHE A 58 -5.42 2.36 -5.72
C PHE A 58 -6.49 1.33 -6.09
N ASP A 59 -6.30 0.67 -7.23
CA ASP A 59 -7.20 -0.37 -7.76
C ASP A 59 -6.99 -1.73 -7.07
N GLY A 60 -5.94 -1.83 -6.25
CA GLY A 60 -5.66 -3.00 -5.46
C GLY A 60 -4.53 -2.82 -4.46
N LYS A 61 -4.47 -3.70 -3.45
CA LYS A 61 -3.44 -3.70 -2.42
C LYS A 61 -3.08 -5.12 -2.00
N VAL A 62 -1.80 -5.31 -1.69
CA VAL A 62 -1.28 -6.48 -0.99
C VAL A 62 -0.45 -5.96 0.18
N ILE A 63 -0.94 -6.22 1.39
CA ILE A 63 -0.31 -5.83 2.64
C ILE A 63 0.26 -7.08 3.30
N SER A 64 1.55 -7.07 3.65
CA SER A 64 2.21 -8.27 4.18
C SER A 64 1.57 -8.77 5.47
N GLY A 65 1.12 -7.86 6.33
CA GLY A 65 0.46 -8.23 7.58
C GLY A 65 -0.84 -8.99 7.38
N GLU A 66 -1.52 -8.82 6.25
CA GLU A 66 -2.76 -9.54 5.92
C GLU A 66 -2.46 -10.90 5.27
N THR A 67 -1.36 -10.97 4.49
CA THR A 67 -1.03 -12.13 3.65
C THR A 67 -0.01 -13.07 4.28
N GLY A 68 0.70 -12.63 5.32
CA GLY A 68 1.83 -13.34 5.92
C GLY A 68 3.08 -13.41 5.04
N MET A 69 3.08 -12.75 3.87
CA MET A 69 4.18 -12.74 2.91
C MET A 69 4.87 -11.37 2.91
N ILE A 70 6.20 -11.34 2.90
CA ILE A 70 6.99 -10.10 2.90
C ILE A 70 7.87 -10.00 1.66
N LYS A 71 8.12 -8.79 1.17
CA LYS A 71 9.26 -8.53 0.29
C LYS A 71 10.56 -8.82 1.05
N PRO A 72 11.59 -9.42 0.41
CA PRO A 72 11.74 -9.63 -1.04
C PRO A 72 11.23 -10.99 -1.56
N ASP A 73 10.38 -11.72 -0.83
CA ASP A 73 9.86 -13.01 -1.33
C ASP A 73 9.12 -12.79 -2.68
N PRO A 74 9.53 -13.46 -3.78
CA PRO A 74 8.89 -13.32 -5.08
C PRO A 74 7.40 -13.71 -5.07
N ASN A 75 6.96 -14.52 -4.10
CA ASN A 75 5.58 -14.96 -4.00
C ASN A 75 4.60 -13.82 -3.72
N ILE A 76 5.04 -12.74 -3.04
CA ILE A 76 4.17 -11.59 -2.79
C ILE A 76 3.83 -10.84 -4.10
N TYR A 77 4.77 -10.80 -5.05
CA TYR A 77 4.54 -10.23 -6.38
C TYR A 77 3.62 -11.13 -7.22
N LYS A 78 3.82 -12.46 -7.14
CA LYS A 78 2.93 -13.43 -7.81
C LYS A 78 1.50 -13.35 -7.28
N LEU A 79 1.34 -13.15 -5.97
CA LEU A 79 0.04 -12.96 -5.34
C LEU A 79 -0.64 -11.71 -5.90
N LEU A 80 0.05 -10.56 -5.92
CA LEU A 80 -0.49 -9.33 -6.49
C LEU A 80 -0.93 -9.53 -7.95
N MET A 81 -0.07 -10.12 -8.78
CA MET A 81 -0.38 -10.37 -10.18
C MET A 81 -1.57 -11.32 -10.37
N LYS A 82 -1.66 -12.39 -9.56
CA LYS A 82 -2.76 -13.34 -9.62
C LYS A 82 -4.08 -12.71 -9.17
N THR A 83 -4.08 -11.95 -8.09
CA THR A 83 -5.27 -11.31 -7.51
C THR A 83 -5.88 -10.29 -8.47
N TYR A 84 -5.05 -9.53 -9.19
CA TYR A 84 -5.50 -8.43 -10.06
C TYR A 84 -5.33 -8.70 -11.56
N GLY A 85 -4.99 -9.93 -11.95
CA GLY A 85 -4.83 -10.31 -13.36
C GLY A 85 -3.70 -9.56 -14.09
N LEU A 86 -2.66 -9.13 -13.37
CA LEU A 86 -1.57 -8.34 -13.95
C LEU A 86 -0.60 -9.22 -14.72
N THR A 87 -0.12 -8.72 -15.86
CA THR A 87 0.93 -9.39 -16.63
C THR A 87 2.31 -8.80 -16.29
N PRO A 88 3.36 -9.63 -16.18
CA PRO A 88 4.71 -9.17 -15.80
C PRO A 88 5.28 -8.08 -16.70
N LYS A 89 4.81 -7.97 -17.96
CA LYS A 89 5.31 -7.00 -18.95
C LYS A 89 4.93 -5.54 -18.67
N LYS A 90 4.12 -5.24 -17.66
CA LYS A 90 3.69 -3.87 -17.32
C LYS A 90 3.92 -3.47 -15.86
N LEU A 91 4.70 -4.23 -15.10
CA LEU A 91 4.92 -3.95 -13.68
C LEU A 91 6.26 -3.23 -13.47
N PHE A 92 6.22 -1.95 -13.14
CA PHE A 92 7.39 -1.19 -12.67
C PHE A 92 7.45 -1.27 -11.14
N TYR A 93 8.52 -1.87 -10.61
CA TYR A 93 8.85 -1.87 -9.18
C TYR A 93 10.21 -1.18 -9.01
N ARG A 94 10.33 -0.24 -8.08
CA ARG A 94 11.60 0.40 -7.70
C ARG A 94 11.77 0.33 -6.20
#